data_AF-A0A946CGM3-F1
#
_entry.id   AF-A0A946CGM3-F1
#
_cell.length_a   1.000
_cell.length_b   1.000
_cell.length_c   1.000
_cell.angle_alpha   90.00
_cell.angle_beta   90.00
_cell.angle_gamma   90.00
#
_symmetry.space_group_name_H-M   'P 1'
#
loop_
_entity.id
_entity.type
_entity.pdbx_description
1 polymer ?
#
loop_
_entity_poly.entity_id
_entity_poly.type
_entity_poly.pdbx_seq_one_letter_code
_entity_poly.pdbx_strand_id
1 'polypeptide(L)'
;TVLTASQPLNGMTKEAEADPKKKPSPSTWTRHYKSKDGKKVRVFHSTQGASQDLLDPNYRRLIINGIFWAAGLEDQIKGDAKIDFVGTYHPTRFGFGGEVKEVKPQDLADINSPLMPKK
;
A
#
# COMPACT_ATOMS: atom_id res chain seq x y z
N THR A 1 -8.92 15.54 -0.84
CA THR A 1 -8.39 15.78 -2.17
C THR A 1 -8.12 14.46 -2.84
N VAL A 2 -8.50 14.30 -4.11
CA VAL A 2 -8.09 13.11 -4.89
C VAL A 2 -6.66 13.34 -5.36
N LEU A 3 -5.77 12.37 -5.15
CA LEU A 3 -4.35 12.44 -5.52
C LEU A 3 -4.07 11.66 -6.80
N THR A 4 -4.69 10.50 -6.96
CA THR A 4 -4.54 9.64 -8.15
C THR A 4 -5.87 9.02 -8.56
N ALA A 5 -5.96 8.62 -9.82
CA ALA A 5 -7.01 7.77 -10.33
C ALA A 5 -6.42 6.47 -10.89
N SER A 6 -7.15 5.37 -10.79
CA SER A 6 -6.80 4.09 -11.41
C SER A 6 -7.58 3.92 -12.69
N GLN A 7 -6.85 3.62 -13.78
CA GLN A 7 -7.40 3.27 -15.08
C GLN A 7 -7.56 1.75 -15.17
N PRO A 8 -8.79 1.23 -15.33
CA PRO A 8 -8.96 -0.19 -15.64
C PRO A 8 -8.32 -0.56 -16.98
N LEU A 9 -7.63 -1.69 -17.01
CA LEU A 9 -6.96 -2.25 -18.19
C LEU A 9 -7.67 -3.53 -18.66
N ASN A 10 -7.52 -3.86 -19.95
CA ASN A 10 -7.97 -5.10 -20.56
C ASN A 10 -6.91 -6.21 -20.43
N GLY A 11 -6.49 -6.49 -19.19
CA GLY A 11 -5.48 -7.51 -18.90
C GLY A 11 -4.93 -7.41 -17.49
N MET A 12 -4.01 -8.33 -17.17
CA MET A 12 -3.35 -8.44 -15.86
C MET A 12 -1.87 -8.02 -15.89
N THR A 13 -1.42 -7.39 -16.98
CA THR A 13 -0.04 -6.89 -17.16
C THR A 13 -0.01 -5.37 -17.15
N LYS A 14 1.17 -4.78 -16.93
CA LYS A 14 1.32 -3.31 -16.90
C LYS A 14 1.15 -2.67 -18.29
N GLU A 15 1.40 -3.46 -19.34
CA GLU A 15 1.36 -3.06 -20.74
C GLU A 15 -0.01 -3.27 -21.38
N ALA A 16 -0.98 -3.82 -20.63
CA ALA A 16 -2.32 -4.04 -21.15
C ALA A 16 -3.00 -2.70 -21.51
N GLU A 17 -3.69 -2.68 -22.64
CA GLU A 17 -4.43 -1.51 -23.09
C GLU A 17 -5.52 -1.11 -22.10
N ALA A 18 -5.79 0.20 -22.00
CA ALA A 18 -6.89 0.71 -21.18
C ALA A 18 -8.23 0.15 -21.67
N ASP A 19 -9.13 -0.17 -20.74
CA ASP A 19 -10.52 -0.53 -21.07
C ASP A 19 -11.26 0.73 -21.55
N PRO A 20 -11.62 0.86 -22.84
CA PRO A 20 -12.23 2.07 -23.38
C PRO A 20 -13.65 2.32 -22.83
N LYS A 21 -14.27 1.30 -22.21
CA LYS A 21 -15.61 1.40 -21.62
C LYS A 21 -15.59 1.87 -20.17
N LYS A 22 -14.42 1.90 -19.52
CA LYS A 22 -14.30 2.23 -18.10
C LYS A 22 -13.43 3.45 -17.89
N LYS A 23 -14.01 4.48 -17.27
CA LYS A 23 -13.32 5.71 -16.91
C LYS A 23 -12.37 5.48 -15.71
N PRO A 24 -11.26 6.23 -15.62
CA PRO A 24 -10.45 6.25 -14.42
C PRO A 24 -11.30 6.56 -13.18
N SER A 25 -11.04 5.85 -12.08
CA SER A 25 -11.74 6.05 -10.81
C SER A 25 -10.76 6.52 -9.73
N PRO A 26 -11.16 7.42 -8.81
CA PRO A 26 -10.30 7.87 -7.72
C PRO A 26 -9.72 6.68 -6.94
N SER A 27 -8.40 6.66 -6.74
CA SER A 27 -7.71 5.52 -6.11
C SER A 27 -6.96 5.90 -4.86
N THR A 28 -6.22 7.02 -4.89
CA THR A 28 -5.55 7.55 -3.71
C THR A 28 -6.13 8.92 -3.41
N TRP A 29 -6.47 9.18 -2.15
CA TRP A 29 -7.05 10.45 -1.73
C TRP A 29 -6.75 10.77 -0.27
N THR A 30 -6.87 12.04 0.07
CA THR A 30 -6.83 12.54 1.44
C THR A 30 -8.16 13.16 1.85
N ARG A 31 -8.51 13.10 3.14
CA ARG A 31 -9.65 13.82 3.71
C ARG A 31 -9.28 14.38 5.07
N HIS A 32 -9.95 15.47 5.41
CA HIS A 32 -9.95 16.02 6.77
C HIS A 32 -11.35 15.82 7.33
N TYR A 33 -11.43 15.27 8.53
CA TYR A 33 -12.67 15.08 9.27
C TYR A 33 -12.61 15.83 10.60
N LYS A 34 -13.77 16.04 11.19
CA LYS A 34 -13.91 16.53 12.56
C LYS A 34 -14.55 15.41 13.38
N SER A 35 -13.90 14.95 14.44
CA SER A 35 -14.49 13.96 15.36
C SER A 35 -15.66 14.57 16.12
N LYS A 36 -16.45 13.73 16.81
CA LYS A 36 -17.55 14.19 17.68
C LYS A 36 -17.08 15.20 18.74
N ASP A 37 -15.88 14.99 19.29
CA ASP A 37 -15.25 15.88 20.29
C ASP A 37 -14.55 17.10 19.66
N GLY A 38 -14.70 17.32 18.35
CA GLY A 38 -14.16 18.48 17.65
C GLY A 38 -12.71 18.40 17.21
N LYS A 39 -12.01 17.28 17.46
CA LYS A 39 -10.63 17.07 17.00
C LYS A 39 -10.58 16.97 15.47
N LYS A 40 -9.63 17.67 14.85
CA LYS A 40 -9.35 17.54 13.42
C LYS A 40 -8.59 16.23 13.19
N VAL A 41 -9.07 15.42 12.25
CA VAL A 41 -8.49 14.13 11.86
C VAL A 41 -8.09 14.20 10.40
N ARG A 42 -6.92 13.65 10.07
CA ARG A 42 -6.45 13.45 8.70
C ARG A 42 -6.59 11.99 8.31
N VAL A 43 -7.02 11.74 7.09
CA VAL A 43 -7.12 10.39 6.52
C VAL A 43 -6.40 10.41 5.18
N PHE A 44 -5.47 9.47 5.01
CA PHE A 44 -4.89 9.09 3.74
C PHE A 44 -5.45 7.71 3.38
N HIS A 45 -5.88 7.54 2.13
CA HIS A 45 -6.48 6.30 1.63
C HIS A 45 -5.85 5.91 0.30
N SER A 46 -5.63 4.61 0.10
CA SER A 46 -5.30 3.99 -1.19
C SER A 46 -6.21 2.78 -1.45
N THR A 47 -6.78 2.68 -2.65
CA THR A 47 -7.56 1.51 -3.10
C THR A 47 -6.66 0.33 -3.43
N GLN A 48 -5.46 0.60 -3.95
CA GLN A 48 -4.42 -0.42 -4.11
C GLN A 48 -3.92 -0.87 -2.73
N GLY A 49 -3.13 -1.93 -2.69
CA GLY A 49 -2.51 -2.41 -1.45
C GLY A 49 -2.50 -3.92 -1.33
N ALA A 50 -2.65 -4.65 -2.44
CA ALA A 50 -2.38 -6.07 -2.45
C ALA A 50 -0.90 -6.30 -2.08
N SER A 51 -0.61 -7.47 -1.51
CA SER A 51 0.75 -7.87 -1.14
C SER A 51 1.79 -7.63 -2.25
N GLN A 52 1.43 -7.88 -3.51
CA GLN A 52 2.31 -7.69 -4.66
C GLN A 52 2.48 -6.22 -5.08
N ASP A 53 1.54 -5.33 -4.74
CA ASP A 53 1.65 -3.90 -5.05
C ASP A 53 2.85 -3.28 -4.31
N LEU A 54 3.18 -3.80 -3.12
CA LEU A 54 4.36 -3.39 -2.36
C LEU A 54 5.69 -3.75 -3.03
N LEU A 55 5.70 -4.61 -4.07
CA LEU A 55 6.91 -4.83 -4.86
C LEU A 55 7.28 -3.61 -5.71
N ASP A 56 6.31 -2.74 -6.02
CA ASP A 56 6.58 -1.48 -6.72
C ASP A 56 7.18 -0.44 -5.75
N PRO A 57 8.43 0.01 -5.95
CA PRO A 57 9.06 0.99 -5.06
C PRO A 57 8.34 2.34 -5.06
N ASN A 58 7.71 2.74 -6.17
CA ASN A 58 6.97 4.00 -6.22
C ASN A 58 5.70 3.91 -5.39
N TYR A 59 5.02 2.77 -5.43
CA TYR A 59 3.85 2.53 -4.59
C TYR A 59 4.22 2.49 -3.10
N ARG A 60 5.30 1.80 -2.73
CA ARG A 60 5.81 1.82 -1.33
C ARG A 60 6.10 3.25 -0.86
N ARG A 61 6.79 4.05 -1.68
CA ARG A 61 7.09 5.45 -1.36
C ARG A 61 5.81 6.27 -1.16
N LEU A 62 4.82 6.11 -2.03
CA LEU A 62 3.52 6.77 -1.89
C LEU A 62 2.85 6.46 -0.55
N ILE A 63 2.82 5.18 -0.16
CA ILE A 63 2.18 4.73 1.09
C ILE A 63 2.94 5.26 2.31
N ILE A 64 4.28 5.14 2.33
CA ILE A 64 5.12 5.64 3.44
C ILE A 64 4.95 7.16 3.61
N ASN A 65 4.99 7.92 2.52
CA ASN A 65 4.78 9.37 2.56
C ASN A 65 3.36 9.72 3.00
N GLY A 66 2.35 8.94 2.56
CA GLY A 66 0.97 9.08 3.01
C GLY A 66 0.79 8.86 4.51
N ILE A 67 1.52 7.91 5.09
CA ILE A 67 1.54 7.66 6.55
C ILE A 67 2.16 8.85 7.28
N PHE A 68 3.31 9.36 6.82
CA PHE A 68 3.96 10.54 7.41
C PHE A 68 3.03 11.75 7.39
N TRP A 69 2.38 11.99 6.25
CA TRP A 69 1.39 13.06 6.11
C TRP A 69 0.21 12.89 7.06
N ALA A 70 -0.35 11.68 7.18
CA ALA A 70 -1.47 11.42 8.08
C ALA A 70 -1.08 11.67 9.56
N ALA A 71 0.15 11.28 9.93
CA ALA A 71 0.72 11.45 11.26
C ALA A 71 1.15 12.89 11.59
N GLY A 72 1.37 13.75 10.60
CA GLY A 72 1.78 15.15 10.82
C GLY A 72 3.26 15.37 10.82
N LEU A 73 3.95 14.53 10.07
CA LEU A 73 5.39 14.50 9.94
C LEU A 73 5.77 14.87 8.50
N GLU A 74 5.03 15.80 7.88
CA GLU A 74 5.27 16.25 6.51
C GLU A 74 6.69 16.81 6.32
N ASP A 75 7.24 17.40 7.37
CA ASP A 75 8.62 17.91 7.45
C ASP A 75 9.68 16.79 7.41
N GLN A 76 9.30 15.55 7.74
CA GLN A 76 10.18 14.39 7.68
C GLN A 76 10.13 13.65 6.35
N ILE A 77 9.24 14.03 5.43
CA ILE A 77 9.13 13.40 4.12
C ILE A 77 10.35 13.77 3.27
N LYS A 78 11.15 12.76 2.91
CA LYS A 78 12.29 12.90 1.98
C LYS A 78 12.01 12.10 0.72
N GLY A 79 12.13 12.73 -0.46
CA GLY A 79 11.82 12.11 -1.75
C GLY A 79 12.71 10.89 -2.08
N ASP A 80 13.90 10.86 -1.51
CA ASP A 80 14.93 9.83 -1.63
C ASP A 80 15.06 8.96 -0.37
N ALA A 81 14.11 9.04 0.56
CA ALA A 81 14.11 8.19 1.75
C ALA A 81 14.25 6.71 1.39
N LYS A 82 15.00 5.99 2.23
CA LYS A 82 15.13 4.53 2.12
C LYS A 82 13.77 3.89 2.38
N ILE A 83 13.32 3.09 1.41
CA ILE A 83 12.01 2.39 1.43
C ILE A 83 12.17 0.87 1.34
N ASP A 84 13.40 0.37 1.53
CA ASP A 84 13.70 -1.06 1.46
C ASP A 84 12.90 -1.83 2.50
N PHE A 85 12.64 -3.10 2.20
CA PHE A 85 12.05 -3.99 3.19
C PHE A 85 13.04 -4.20 4.34
N VAL A 86 12.51 -4.27 5.55
CA VAL A 86 13.24 -4.82 6.70
C VAL A 86 12.96 -6.32 6.72
N GLY A 87 14.02 -7.13 6.59
CA GLY A 87 13.89 -8.56 6.32
C GLY A 87 13.55 -8.90 4.86
N THR A 88 13.37 -10.19 4.57
CA THR A 88 12.99 -10.66 3.22
C THR A 88 11.48 -10.62 3.03
N TYR A 89 11.01 -10.04 1.92
CA TYR A 89 9.59 -9.94 1.58
C TYR A 89 9.23 -10.88 0.41
N HIS A 90 8.43 -11.91 0.69
CA HIS A 90 7.99 -12.89 -0.31
C HIS A 90 6.45 -12.90 -0.39
N PRO A 91 5.83 -11.93 -1.08
CA PRO A 91 4.37 -11.80 -1.10
C PRO A 91 3.71 -13.01 -1.75
N THR A 92 2.59 -13.44 -1.20
CA THR A 92 1.69 -14.40 -1.85
C THR A 92 0.83 -13.69 -2.89
N ARG A 93 0.40 -14.41 -3.93
CA ARG A 93 -0.60 -13.89 -4.87
C ARG A 93 -1.96 -13.86 -4.19
N PHE A 94 -2.80 -12.90 -4.56
CA PHE A 94 -4.19 -12.89 -4.14
C PHE A 94 -4.90 -14.15 -4.66
N GLY A 95 -5.64 -14.83 -3.79
CA GLY A 95 -6.40 -16.03 -4.12
C GLY A 95 -7.15 -16.59 -2.92
N PHE A 96 -8.21 -17.34 -3.19
CA PHE A 96 -8.94 -18.08 -2.15
C PHE A 96 -8.09 -19.28 -1.69
N GLY A 97 -7.91 -19.43 -0.37
CA GLY A 97 -7.08 -20.50 0.20
C GLY A 97 -5.57 -20.33 -0.05
N GLY A 98 -5.12 -19.09 -0.29
CA GLY A 98 -3.72 -18.76 -0.59
C GLY A 98 -2.87 -18.42 0.64
N GLU A 99 -3.34 -18.72 1.85
CA GLU A 99 -2.59 -18.47 3.07
C GLU A 99 -1.31 -19.30 3.14
N VAL A 100 -0.25 -18.71 3.68
CA VAL A 100 0.98 -19.47 3.98
C VAL A 100 0.71 -20.30 5.24
N LYS A 101 0.81 -21.61 5.09
CA LYS A 101 0.53 -22.57 6.16
C LYS A 101 1.74 -22.74 7.07
N GLU A 102 1.49 -23.24 8.28
CA GLU A 102 2.53 -23.60 9.27
C GLU A 102 3.42 -22.43 9.74
N VAL A 103 2.97 -21.19 9.51
CA VAL A 103 3.57 -19.97 10.08
C VAL A 103 2.99 -19.74 11.48
N LYS A 104 3.87 -19.74 12.49
CA LYS A 104 3.57 -19.44 13.88
C LYS A 104 3.93 -18.00 14.19
N PRO A 105 3.31 -17.34 15.18
CA PRO A 105 3.70 -15.99 15.60
C PRO A 105 5.20 -15.83 15.90
N GLN A 106 5.83 -16.88 16.45
CA GLN A 106 7.27 -16.91 16.73
C GLN A 106 8.14 -16.80 15.46
N ASP A 107 7.66 -17.26 14.30
CA ASP A 107 8.38 -17.15 13.03
C ASP A 107 8.46 -15.67 12.56
N LEU A 108 7.55 -14.81 13.04
CA LEU A 108 7.40 -13.40 12.65
C LEU A 108 7.78 -12.43 13.78
N ALA A 109 8.39 -12.91 14.87
CA ALA A 109 8.60 -12.13 16.08
C ALA A 109 9.75 -11.12 15.97
N ASP A 110 10.74 -11.37 15.11
CA ASP A 110 11.89 -10.48 14.90
C ASP A 110 11.61 -9.49 13.76
N ILE A 111 12.18 -8.29 13.86
CA ILE A 111 12.06 -7.27 12.80
C ILE A 111 12.72 -7.71 11.48
N ASN A 112 13.70 -8.61 11.54
CA ASN A 112 14.39 -9.18 10.40
C ASN A 112 13.78 -10.52 9.95
N SER A 113 12.73 -11.01 10.63
CA SER A 113 12.05 -12.23 10.21
C SER A 113 11.56 -12.08 8.77
N PRO A 114 11.62 -13.16 7.97
CA PRO A 114 10.98 -13.17 6.66
C PRO A 114 9.49 -12.83 6.80
N LEU A 115 9.00 -11.87 6.02
CA LEU A 115 7.59 -11.56 5.96
C LEU A 115 6.89 -12.65 5.12
N MET A 116 6.14 -13.50 5.80
CA MET A 116 5.44 -14.68 5.26
C MET A 116 6.41 -15.73 4.66
N PRO A 117 7.23 -16.40 5.49
CA PRO A 117 8.17 -17.40 5.01
C PRO A 117 7.44 -18.59 4.41
N LYS A 118 7.81 -18.98 3.19
CA LYS A 118 7.38 -20.26 2.64
C LYS A 118 8.16 -21.36 3.35
N LYS A 119 7.44 -22.21 4.08
CA LYS A 119 7.96 -23.47 4.63
C LYS A 119 7.68 -24.61 3.66
#